data_AF-A0A2S8D6L4-F1
#
_entry.id   AF-A0A2S8D6L4-F1
#
_cell.length_a   1.000
_cell.length_b   1.000
_cell.length_c   1.000
_cell.angle_alpha   90.00
_cell.angle_beta   90.00
_cell.angle_gamma   90.00
#
_symmetry.space_group_name_H-M   'P 1'
#
loop_
_entity.id
_entity.type
_entity.pdbx_description
1 polymer ?
#
loop_
_entity_poly.entity_id
_entity_poly.type
_entity_poly.pdbx_seq_one_letter_code
_entity_poly.pdbx_strand_id
1 'polypeptide(L)'
;IILKSRVNTSEVVMRTRADVVTGNNGEYSFEAQVGKYCVYLKRDWRDEYCVGDIAVYDDSKPGTLNDFLTAPDEGDLKPDVVKRFEEMVAQAQQSAGAAAGNAQQTAQDVAAAAGYARAAEQAKNDIDAALTGTLKMANHLSEIAAAGEKAQQKSRDNLGLKSAATMEAQ
;
A
#
# COMPACT_ATOMS: atom_id res chain seq x y z
N ILE A 1 -2.66 13.18 -50.82
CA ILE A 1 -2.05 13.42 -49.49
C ILE A 1 -0.75 12.65 -49.45
N ILE A 2 0.33 13.25 -48.95
CA ILE A 2 1.66 12.64 -48.89
C ILE A 2 2.13 12.72 -47.44
N LEU A 3 2.45 11.58 -46.83
CA LEU A 3 3.04 11.55 -45.50
C LEU A 3 4.53 11.26 -45.63
N LYS A 4 5.36 12.11 -45.02
CA LYS A 4 6.80 11.90 -44.91
C LYS A 4 7.13 11.75 -43.44
N SER A 5 7.64 10.59 -43.04
CA SER A 5 8.10 10.39 -41.67
C SER A 5 9.14 11.46 -41.28
N ARG A 6 8.94 12.08 -40.12
CA ARG A 6 9.86 13.06 -39.56
C ARG A 6 10.87 12.30 -38.69
N VAL A 7 12.05 12.08 -39.28
CA VAL A 7 13.30 11.63 -38.64
C VAL A 7 13.44 10.13 -38.39
N ASN A 8 14.59 9.60 -38.83
CA ASN A 8 15.17 8.35 -38.34
C ASN A 8 15.41 8.48 -36.81
N THR A 9 14.47 8.08 -35.98
CA THR A 9 14.78 7.68 -34.60
C THR A 9 15.38 6.26 -34.63
N SER A 10 15.98 5.78 -33.53
CA SER A 10 16.73 4.51 -33.49
C SER A 10 15.98 3.25 -33.95
N GLU A 11 14.67 3.36 -34.23
CA GLU A 11 13.80 2.27 -34.69
C GLU A 11 13.28 2.45 -36.13
N VAL A 12 13.42 3.61 -36.77
CA VAL A 12 12.75 3.90 -38.05
C VAL A 12 13.76 4.31 -39.12
N VAL A 13 14.51 3.33 -39.65
CA VAL A 13 15.24 3.47 -40.92
C VAL A 13 14.33 3.07 -42.09
N MET A 14 13.12 3.62 -42.13
CA MET A 14 12.21 3.40 -43.25
C MET A 14 11.61 4.75 -43.63
N ARG A 15 12.01 5.22 -44.80
CA ARG A 15 11.41 6.35 -45.50
C ARG A 15 10.03 5.92 -45.99
N THR A 16 9.10 5.65 -45.06
CA THR A 16 7.73 5.22 -45.40
C THR A 16 6.99 6.44 -45.91
N ARG A 17 7.03 6.62 -47.23
CA ARG A 17 6.24 7.59 -47.95
C ARG A 17 4.92 6.92 -48.32
N ALA A 18 3.82 7.40 -47.76
CA ALA A 18 2.48 7.01 -48.21
C ALA A 18 1.93 8.13 -49.10
N ASP A 19 1.69 7.81 -50.38
CA ASP A 19 0.98 8.68 -51.32
C ASP A 19 -0.45 8.18 -51.44
N VAL A 20 -1.41 8.97 -50.94
CA VAL A 20 -2.82 8.62 -50.89
C VAL A 20 -3.57 9.53 -51.86
N VAL A 21 -4.21 8.93 -52.86
CA VAL A 21 -5.03 9.64 -53.84
C VAL A 21 -6.39 9.93 -53.21
N THR A 22 -6.76 11.20 -53.18
CA THR A 22 -8.10 11.62 -52.73
C THR A 22 -9.10 11.41 -53.87
N GLY A 23 -10.27 10.82 -53.56
CA GLY A 23 -11.38 10.72 -54.52
C GLY A 23 -11.95 12.08 -54.91
N ASN A 24 -12.88 12.10 -55.87
CA ASN A 24 -13.49 13.33 -56.42
C ASN A 24 -14.16 14.22 -55.36
N ASN A 25 -14.57 13.65 -54.22
CA ASN A 25 -15.20 14.37 -53.11
C ASN A 25 -14.21 14.74 -51.99
N GLY A 26 -12.90 14.55 -52.20
CA GLY A 26 -11.89 14.75 -51.18
C GLY A 26 -11.77 13.60 -50.17
N GLU A 27 -12.45 12.47 -50.40
CA GLU A 27 -12.36 11.28 -49.57
C GLU A 27 -10.97 10.65 -49.64
N TYR A 28 -10.42 10.25 -48.50
CA TYR A 28 -9.16 9.53 -48.37
C TYR A 28 -9.26 8.50 -47.26
N SER A 29 -8.53 7.41 -47.40
CA SER A 29 -8.36 6.39 -46.35
C SER A 29 -7.02 5.72 -46.55
N PHE A 30 -6.28 5.56 -45.45
CA PHE A 30 -5.02 4.84 -45.41
C PHE A 30 -4.70 4.50 -43.96
N GLU A 31 -3.90 3.47 -43.75
CA GLU A 31 -3.40 3.11 -42.43
C GLU A 31 -2.02 3.75 -42.24
N ALA A 32 -1.88 4.53 -41.17
CA ALA A 32 -0.61 5.09 -40.74
C ALA A 32 -0.03 4.19 -39.64
N GLN A 33 1.28 3.92 -39.71
CA GLN A 33 1.98 3.27 -38.61
C GLN A 33 2.21 4.26 -37.47
N VAL A 34 2.52 3.76 -36.28
CA VAL A 34 2.92 4.58 -35.13
C VAL A 34 4.18 5.37 -35.49
N GLY A 35 4.15 6.68 -35.27
CA GLY A 35 5.27 7.57 -35.60
C GLY A 35 4.85 9.02 -35.81
N LYS A 36 5.85 9.89 -35.99
CA LYS A 36 5.68 11.31 -36.30
C LYS A 36 5.84 11.53 -37.80
N TYR A 37 4.89 12.22 -38.42
CA TYR A 37 4.85 12.46 -39.86
C TYR A 37 4.67 13.94 -40.15
N CYS A 38 5.36 14.41 -41.17
CA CYS A 38 5.10 15.69 -41.80
C CYS A 38 4.14 15.47 -42.97
N VAL A 39 3.02 16.18 -42.97
CA VAL A 39 1.92 16.00 -43.92
C VAL A 39 2.03 17.02 -45.03
N TYR A 40 2.00 16.54 -46.26
CA TYR A 40 2.02 17.38 -47.46
C TYR A 40 0.76 17.14 -48.30
N LEU A 41 0.23 18.23 -48.84
CA LEU A 41 -0.80 18.19 -49.88
C LEU A 41 -0.17 18.53 -51.23
N LYS A 42 -0.56 17.77 -52.26
CA LYS A 42 -0.15 18.01 -53.64
C LYS A 42 -1.39 18.00 -54.52
N ARG A 43 -1.59 19.06 -55.30
CA ARG A 43 -2.69 19.17 -56.28
C ARG A 43 -2.09 19.18 -57.68
N ASP A 44 -2.35 18.11 -58.44
CA ASP A 44 -1.97 17.91 -59.84
C ASP A 44 -0.52 18.35 -60.18
N TRP A 45 -0.40 19.56 -60.74
CA TRP A 45 0.82 20.17 -61.30
C TRP A 45 1.49 21.21 -60.37
N ARG A 46 1.01 21.36 -59.13
CA ARG A 46 1.62 22.25 -58.13
C ARG A 46 2.64 21.53 -57.26
N ASP A 47 3.53 22.33 -56.68
CA ASP A 47 4.49 21.87 -55.68
C ASP A 47 3.79 21.34 -54.42
N GLU A 48 4.48 20.43 -53.73
CA GLU A 48 4.03 19.85 -52.47
C GLU A 48 4.02 20.93 -51.38
N TYR A 49 2.89 21.09 -50.69
CA TYR A 49 2.72 22.07 -49.61
C TYR A 49 2.60 21.37 -48.25
N CYS A 50 3.47 21.72 -47.31
CA CYS A 50 3.43 21.21 -45.94
C CYS A 50 2.25 21.85 -45.19
N VAL A 51 1.31 21.04 -44.72
CA VAL A 51 0.13 21.49 -43.95
C VAL A 51 0.31 21.39 -42.44
N GLY A 52 1.28 20.61 -41.98
CA GLY A 52 1.57 20.45 -40.56
C GLY A 52 2.19 19.09 -40.26
N ASP A 53 2.49 18.88 -38.98
CA ASP A 53 2.95 17.61 -38.46
C ASP A 53 1.79 16.88 -37.79
N ILE A 54 1.83 15.55 -37.80
CA ILE A 54 0.92 14.69 -37.05
C ILE A 54 1.72 13.64 -36.28
N ALA A 55 1.16 13.18 -35.17
CA ALA A 55 1.67 12.04 -34.42
C ALA A 55 0.60 10.93 -34.38
N VAL A 56 1.03 9.71 -34.65
CA VAL A 56 0.22 8.50 -34.50
C VAL A 56 0.83 7.69 -33.36
N TYR A 57 0.06 7.48 -32.30
CA TYR A 57 0.40 6.68 -31.12
C TYR A 57 -0.29 5.31 -31.19
N ASP A 58 0.10 4.36 -30.33
CA ASP A 58 -0.49 3.00 -30.35
C ASP A 58 -1.99 3.01 -30.02
N ASP A 59 -2.39 3.92 -29.14
CA ASP A 59 -3.77 4.13 -28.68
C ASP A 59 -4.57 5.12 -29.55
N SER A 60 -3.96 5.61 -30.64
CA SER A 60 -4.62 6.57 -31.52
C SER A 60 -5.84 5.95 -32.19
N LYS A 61 -6.99 6.62 -32.05
CA LYS A 61 -8.24 6.20 -32.68
C LYS A 61 -8.26 6.62 -34.16
N PRO A 62 -8.89 5.84 -35.05
CA PRO A 62 -9.15 6.26 -36.41
C PRO A 62 -9.89 7.61 -36.43
N GLY A 63 -9.49 8.51 -37.32
CA GLY A 63 -10.01 9.87 -37.41
C GLY A 63 -9.65 10.53 -38.72
N THR A 64 -10.10 11.77 -38.90
CA THR A 64 -9.74 12.58 -40.07
C THR A 64 -8.33 13.14 -39.91
N LEU A 65 -7.68 13.47 -41.01
CA LEU A 65 -6.39 14.14 -41.03
C LEU A 65 -6.39 15.42 -40.18
N ASN A 66 -7.51 16.17 -40.17
CA ASN A 66 -7.63 17.37 -39.36
C ASN A 66 -7.61 17.06 -37.86
N ASP A 67 -8.24 15.95 -37.44
CA ASP A 67 -8.21 15.51 -36.05
C ASP A 67 -6.76 15.30 -35.59
N PHE A 68 -5.94 14.67 -36.42
CA PHE A 68 -4.52 14.47 -36.14
C PHE A 68 -3.67 15.75 -36.23
N LEU A 69 -4.00 16.69 -37.13
CA LEU A 69 -3.28 17.98 -37.27
C LEU A 69 -3.56 18.96 -36.12
N THR A 70 -4.73 18.86 -35.50
CA THR A 70 -5.12 19.68 -34.35
C THR A 70 -4.93 18.98 -33.01
N ALA A 71 -4.55 17.71 -33.02
CA ALA A 71 -4.29 16.95 -31.81
C ALA A 71 -3.03 17.52 -31.11
N PRO A 72 -3.10 17.78 -29.80
CA PRO A 72 -1.92 18.19 -29.05
C PRO A 72 -0.86 17.09 -29.05
N ASP A 73 0.39 17.47 -29.23
CA ASP A 73 1.54 16.56 -29.15
C ASP A 73 2.31 16.67 -27.82
N GLU A 74 3.28 15.79 -27.60
CA GLU A 74 4.14 15.82 -26.40
C GLU A 74 4.90 17.15 -26.23
N GLY A 75 5.23 17.82 -27.33
CA GLY A 75 5.93 19.10 -27.35
C GLY A 75 5.02 20.29 -27.00
N ASP A 76 3.71 20.15 -27.19
CA ASP A 76 2.71 21.14 -26.78
C ASP A 76 2.50 21.19 -25.26
N LEU A 77 2.98 20.16 -24.54
CA LEU A 77 2.93 20.12 -23.08
C LEU A 77 3.90 21.16 -22.48
N LYS A 78 3.36 22.09 -21.69
CA LYS A 78 4.17 23.06 -20.95
C LYS A 78 5.07 22.32 -19.94
N PRO A 79 6.41 22.50 -19.98
CA PRO A 79 7.34 21.79 -19.09
C PRO A 79 7.00 21.93 -17.60
N ASP A 80 6.55 23.11 -17.17
CA ASP A 80 6.16 23.36 -15.77
C ASP A 80 4.94 22.53 -15.33
N VAL A 81 4.02 22.23 -16.24
CA VAL A 81 2.84 21.41 -15.95
C VAL A 81 3.25 19.95 -15.78
N VAL A 82 4.11 19.45 -16.66
CA VAL A 82 4.67 18.09 -16.57
C VAL A 82 5.44 17.92 -15.26
N LYS A 83 6.33 18.85 -14.94
CA LYS A 83 7.10 18.82 -13.69
C LYS A 83 6.21 18.79 -12.45
N ARG A 84 5.18 19.64 -12.39
CA ARG A 84 4.23 19.63 -11.27
C ARG A 84 3.44 18.32 -11.17
N PHE A 85 3.14 17.68 -12.29
CA PHE A 85 2.47 16.38 -12.30
C PHE A 85 3.39 15.30 -11.74
N GLU A 86 4.65 15.26 -12.16
CA GLU A 86 5.66 14.33 -11.63
C GLU A 86 5.86 14.52 -10.11
N GLU A 87 5.97 15.77 -9.64
CA GLU A 87 6.07 16.09 -8.22
C GLU A 87 4.84 15.60 -7.43
N MET A 88 3.63 15.78 -7.99
CA MET A 88 2.39 15.30 -7.38
C MET A 88 2.35 13.77 -7.31
N VAL A 89 2.79 13.07 -8.37
CA VAL A 89 2.88 11.60 -8.38
C VAL A 89 3.87 11.11 -7.34
N ALA A 90 5.05 11.74 -7.22
CA ALA A 90 6.03 11.41 -6.20
C ALA A 90 5.48 11.62 -4.79
N GLN A 91 4.78 12.74 -4.54
CA GLN A 91 4.15 13.01 -3.26
C GLN A 91 3.05 11.99 -2.92
N ALA A 92 2.27 11.58 -3.91
CA ALA A 92 1.23 10.54 -3.73
C ALA A 92 1.86 9.19 -3.36
N GLN A 93 2.94 8.79 -4.04
CA GLN A 93 3.68 7.56 -3.73
C GLN A 93 4.28 7.60 -2.32
N GLN A 94 4.90 8.73 -1.94
CA GLN A 94 5.45 8.92 -0.59
C GLN A 94 4.35 8.82 0.48
N SER A 95 3.21 9.45 0.24
CA SER A 95 2.06 9.45 1.16
C SER A 95 1.48 8.04 1.32
N ALA A 96 1.39 7.27 0.23
CA ALA A 96 0.98 5.87 0.27
C ALA A 96 1.97 5.00 1.05
N GLY A 97 3.28 5.19 0.85
CA GLY A 97 4.32 4.50 1.61
C GLY A 97 4.26 4.80 3.11
N ALA A 98 4.05 6.06 3.48
CA ALA A 98 3.87 6.46 4.88
C ALA A 98 2.61 5.84 5.51
N ALA A 99 1.49 5.82 4.76
CA ALA A 99 0.26 5.19 5.22
C ALA A 99 0.43 3.67 5.45
N ALA A 100 1.13 2.98 4.55
CA ALA A 100 1.45 1.56 4.72
C ALA A 100 2.32 1.31 5.95
N GLY A 101 3.35 2.13 6.17
CA GLY A 101 4.18 2.07 7.38
C GLY A 101 3.39 2.28 8.67
N ASN A 102 2.50 3.28 8.69
CA ASN A 102 1.63 3.57 9.84
C ASN A 102 0.65 2.43 10.12
N ALA A 103 0.09 1.80 9.08
CA ALA A 103 -0.79 0.66 9.22
C ALA A 103 -0.04 -0.56 9.83
N GLN A 104 1.19 -0.81 9.39
CA GLN A 104 2.03 -1.86 9.96
C GLN A 104 2.37 -1.58 11.43
N GLN A 105 2.72 -0.34 11.79
CA GLN A 105 2.96 0.03 13.18
C GLN A 105 1.70 -0.16 14.02
N THR A 106 0.55 0.29 13.53
CA THR A 106 -0.74 0.12 14.21
C THR A 106 -1.05 -1.35 14.46
N ALA A 107 -0.78 -2.23 13.49
CA ALA A 107 -0.97 -3.68 13.66
C ALA A 107 -0.08 -4.25 14.78
N GLN A 108 1.16 -3.78 14.91
CA GLN A 108 2.05 -4.16 16.01
C GLN A 108 1.54 -3.65 17.36
N ASP A 109 1.09 -2.41 17.41
CA ASP A 109 0.56 -1.80 18.64
C ASP A 109 -0.70 -2.53 19.12
N VAL A 110 -1.58 -2.92 18.19
CA VAL A 110 -2.77 -3.75 18.49
C VAL A 110 -2.37 -5.12 19.02
N ALA A 111 -1.38 -5.77 18.41
CA ALA A 111 -0.88 -7.06 18.88
C ALA A 111 -0.28 -6.95 20.29
N ALA A 112 0.50 -5.89 20.56
CA ALA A 112 1.05 -5.60 21.88
C ALA A 112 -0.06 -5.35 22.92
N ALA A 113 -1.06 -4.53 22.58
CA ALA A 113 -2.23 -4.28 23.42
C ALA A 113 -2.99 -5.57 23.76
N ALA A 114 -3.19 -6.45 22.79
CA ALA A 114 -3.79 -7.77 23.00
C ALA A 114 -2.92 -8.67 23.89
N GLY A 115 -1.60 -8.54 23.83
CA GLY A 115 -0.66 -9.20 24.74
C GLY A 115 -0.85 -8.72 26.18
N TYR A 116 -0.88 -7.40 26.39
CA TYR A 116 -1.09 -6.81 27.72
C TYR A 116 -2.45 -7.18 28.32
N ALA A 117 -3.52 -7.22 27.51
CA ALA A 117 -4.83 -7.65 27.97
C ALA A 117 -4.82 -9.11 28.47
N ARG A 118 -4.15 -10.02 27.75
CA ARG A 118 -4.00 -11.42 28.20
C ARG A 118 -3.18 -11.55 29.47
N ALA A 119 -2.10 -10.78 29.58
CA ALA A 119 -1.27 -10.77 30.79
C ALA A 119 -2.07 -10.28 32.01
N ALA A 120 -2.90 -9.24 31.84
CA ALA A 120 -3.78 -8.74 32.89
C ALA A 120 -4.84 -9.78 33.31
N GLU A 121 -5.45 -10.48 32.36
CA GLU A 121 -6.41 -11.56 32.67
C GLU A 121 -5.73 -12.71 33.42
N GLN A 122 -4.52 -13.11 33.01
CA GLN A 122 -3.77 -14.14 33.73
C GLN A 122 -3.45 -13.71 35.17
N ALA A 123 -2.97 -12.47 35.36
CA ALA A 123 -2.67 -11.95 36.69
C ALA A 123 -3.91 -11.94 37.60
N LYS A 124 -5.08 -11.61 37.06
CA LYS A 124 -6.35 -11.69 37.80
C LYS A 124 -6.67 -13.13 38.21
N ASN A 125 -6.54 -14.09 37.30
CA ASN A 125 -6.78 -15.50 37.60
C ASN A 125 -5.81 -16.03 38.68
N ASP A 126 -4.55 -15.62 38.62
CA ASP A 126 -3.54 -15.99 39.62
C ASP A 126 -3.88 -15.41 41.00
N ILE A 127 -4.36 -14.16 41.06
CA ILE A 127 -4.84 -13.52 42.29
C ILE A 127 -6.05 -14.27 42.85
N ASP A 128 -7.04 -14.62 42.01
CA ASP A 128 -8.24 -15.35 42.45
C ASP A 128 -7.88 -16.73 43.01
N ALA A 129 -6.92 -17.43 42.39
CA ALA A 129 -6.40 -18.70 42.88
C ALA A 129 -5.69 -18.53 44.24
N ALA A 130 -4.83 -17.52 44.38
CA ALA A 130 -4.14 -17.22 45.63
C ALA A 130 -5.11 -16.85 46.76
N LEU A 131 -6.12 -16.04 46.47
CA LEU A 131 -7.17 -15.66 47.41
C LEU A 131 -7.97 -16.88 47.87
N THR A 132 -8.37 -17.75 46.94
CA THR A 132 -9.08 -19.00 47.25
C THR A 132 -8.23 -19.90 48.17
N GLY A 133 -6.94 -20.05 47.88
CA GLY A 133 -6.01 -20.79 48.73
C GLY A 133 -5.91 -20.20 50.15
N THR A 134 -5.82 -18.87 50.24
CA THR A 134 -5.74 -18.15 51.51
C THR A 134 -7.02 -18.31 52.35
N LEU A 135 -8.20 -18.21 51.73
CA LEU A 135 -9.49 -18.41 52.40
C LEU A 135 -9.64 -19.84 52.92
N LYS A 136 -9.24 -20.85 52.15
CA LYS A 136 -9.22 -22.25 52.61
C LYS A 136 -8.31 -22.43 53.82
N MET A 137 -7.10 -21.87 53.76
CA MET A 137 -6.15 -21.90 54.88
C MET A 137 -6.76 -21.25 56.14
N ALA A 138 -7.37 -20.07 56.01
CA ALA A 138 -8.01 -19.37 57.12
C ALA A 138 -9.17 -20.17 57.73
N ASN A 139 -10.00 -20.80 56.89
CA ASN A 139 -11.07 -21.69 57.35
C ASN A 139 -10.50 -22.88 58.13
N HIS A 140 -9.49 -23.57 57.60
CA HIS A 140 -8.86 -24.69 58.31
C HIS A 140 -8.26 -24.29 59.66
N LEU A 141 -7.62 -23.11 59.74
CA LEU A 141 -7.11 -22.58 61.00
C LEU A 141 -8.24 -22.31 62.00
N SER A 142 -9.36 -21.76 61.53
CA SER A 142 -10.55 -21.53 62.36
C SER A 142 -11.17 -22.85 62.86
N GLU A 143 -11.28 -23.85 62.00
CA GLU A 143 -11.76 -25.20 62.36
C GLU A 143 -10.85 -25.86 63.41
N ILE A 144 -9.53 -25.78 63.24
CA ILE A 144 -8.56 -26.28 64.24
C ILE A 144 -8.69 -25.53 65.57
N ALA A 145 -8.89 -24.21 65.52
CA ALA A 145 -9.07 -23.41 66.72
C ALA A 145 -10.34 -23.82 67.49
N ALA A 146 -11.47 -24.02 66.79
CA ALA A 146 -12.72 -24.46 67.37
C ALA A 146 -12.68 -25.88 67.95
N ALA A 147 -11.84 -26.76 67.39
CA ALA A 147 -11.67 -28.15 67.86
C ALA A 147 -10.86 -28.28 69.18
N GLY A 148 -10.26 -27.18 69.67
CA GLY A 148 -9.58 -27.11 70.98
C GLY A 148 -8.12 -27.60 70.99
N GLU A 149 -7.49 -27.55 72.18
CA GLU A 149 -6.03 -27.71 72.37
C GLU A 149 -5.47 -29.03 71.80
N LYS A 150 -6.19 -30.15 71.93
CA LYS A 150 -5.73 -31.45 71.40
C LYS A 150 -5.60 -31.45 69.87
N ALA A 151 -6.50 -30.77 69.17
CA ALA A 151 -6.45 -30.65 67.71
C ALA A 151 -5.31 -29.73 67.27
N GLN A 152 -5.09 -28.63 68.01
CA GLN A 152 -3.96 -27.73 67.80
C GLN A 152 -2.62 -28.45 68.01
N GLN A 153 -2.48 -29.23 69.08
CA GLN A 153 -1.26 -30.00 69.35
C GLN A 153 -0.98 -31.02 68.24
N LYS A 154 -1.99 -31.77 67.78
CA LYS A 154 -1.84 -32.70 66.64
C LYS A 154 -1.44 -31.99 65.35
N SER A 155 -2.01 -30.81 65.07
CA SER A 155 -1.65 -30.01 63.89
C SER A 155 -0.19 -29.55 63.95
N ARG A 156 0.26 -29.04 65.12
CA ARG A 156 1.67 -28.67 65.36
C ARG A 156 2.62 -29.86 65.23
N ASP A 157 2.23 -31.01 65.76
CA ASP A 157 3.00 -32.24 65.66
C ASP A 157 3.15 -32.68 64.20
N ASN A 158 2.09 -32.61 63.39
CA ASN A 158 2.11 -32.90 61.96
C ASN A 158 2.96 -31.91 61.15
N LEU A 159 3.05 -30.66 61.59
CA LEU A 159 3.94 -29.63 61.01
C LEU A 159 5.39 -29.74 61.50
N GLY A 160 5.71 -30.70 62.37
CA GLY A 160 7.05 -30.88 62.93
C GLY A 160 7.47 -29.83 63.96
N LEU A 161 6.52 -29.05 64.50
CA LEU A 161 6.76 -27.94 65.44
C LEU A 161 6.83 -28.39 66.92
N LYS A 162 7.32 -29.61 67.19
CA LYS A 162 7.36 -30.20 68.54
C LYS A 162 8.31 -29.43 69.45
N SER A 163 7.75 -28.44 70.16
CA SER A 163 8.27 -27.77 71.34
C SER A 163 9.66 -27.14 71.21
N ALA A 164 9.72 -25.87 70.79
CA ALA A 164 10.77 -24.99 71.33
C ALA A 164 10.56 -24.96 72.86
N ALA A 165 11.55 -25.43 73.59
CA ALA A 165 11.51 -25.69 75.02
C ALA A 165 10.87 -24.53 75.81
N THR A 166 9.85 -24.86 76.60
CA THR A 166 9.55 -24.13 77.83
C THR A 166 10.80 -24.18 78.71
N MET A 167 11.65 -23.15 78.64
CA MET A 167 12.59 -22.88 79.72
C MET A 167 11.75 -22.40 80.90
N GLU A 168 11.54 -23.28 81.88
CA GLU A 168 11.20 -22.83 83.22
C GLU A 168 12.38 -22.00 83.74
N ALA A 169 12.13 -20.73 84.05
CA ALA A 169 13.07 -19.93 84.81
C ALA A 169 13.09 -20.48 86.24
N GLN A 170 14.25 -21.02 86.65
CA GLN A 170 14.54 -21.40 88.04
C GLN A 170 14.62 -20.18 88.95
#